data_AF-A0A7C3M089-F1
#
_entry.id   AF-A0A7C3M089-F1
#
_cell.length_a   1.000
_cell.length_b   1.000
_cell.length_c   1.000
_cell.angle_alpha   90.00
_cell.angle_beta   90.00
_cell.angle_gamma   90.00
#
_symmetry.space_group_name_H-M   'P 1'
#
loop_
_entity.id
_entity.type
_entity.pdbx_description
1 polymer ?
#
loop_
_entity_poly.entity_id
_entity_poly.type
_entity_poly.pdbx_seq_one_letter_code
_entity_poly.pdbx_strand_id
1 'polypeptide(L)'
;MKASSQAQDITVYITAERATIPMGRSVRVEAVVEGPARDYILLPFVNRRRWGAHERPDAQGKATFFLPLPNPGPAHIQVLALQSDTDYWMGLQARQELLLAGRLVPEEGIRSNVLELEVTWRDFPSRAPSETLFGIQWEPWFTGGVRRWHTAQAVPLMGFYDSYNRDVTRQHILWFMDLGVDFILPDWSNHIWGCRHWDERSDGVNAILHATQLALETLAEMRDEGLPVPQVALMPGLSNGRPATMEALNEELAWIYHNYLRNPRFKGLWQIYEGKPLVVILDTAAIAHPQAKAEAAFRIPFFKQTLEMSAEELDAFRAAQGPVDDTHFTVRWMSSQNQTTRHHELGYWSWMDGVIDPPVTYRDGVAEAVTVTPSFFNALGWTGPGAYGRRGGATYLETFKVALRHRPKVVLLHQFNEYSGQPEGQGYGPERNIYVDTYSVELSDDLEPVSPTAPGFRGDRGGWGFYYLNLTRALMDLYRGKAGDSTLLAVSNPLRGAAVSGTSLQVSWSVIGAPTSAFTLAVDGRPIREHVPGLTAEISLEGLTKGPHLLTVLAEGARTRYPLSWTELDDPLQSPVPAQVEVPFVVT
;
A
#
# COMPACT_ATOMS: atom_id res chain seq x y z
N MET A 1 -16.20 -47.41 -25.81
CA MET A 1 -14.81 -47.05 -26.16
C MET A 1 -14.41 -45.89 -25.26
N LYS A 2 -13.52 -46.17 -24.29
CA LYS A 2 -12.87 -45.13 -23.48
C LYS A 2 -11.91 -44.37 -24.39
N ALA A 3 -12.13 -43.08 -24.59
CA ALA A 3 -11.06 -42.22 -25.09
C ALA A 3 -10.03 -42.10 -23.97
N SER A 4 -8.87 -42.73 -24.15
CA SER A 4 -7.70 -42.47 -23.33
C SER A 4 -7.31 -41.01 -23.55
N SER A 5 -7.48 -40.15 -22.54
CA SER A 5 -6.82 -38.85 -22.52
C SER A 5 -5.31 -39.13 -22.48
N GLN A 6 -4.61 -38.87 -23.58
CA GLN A 6 -3.17 -38.71 -23.53
C GLN A 6 -2.90 -37.65 -22.47
N ALA A 7 -2.22 -38.03 -21.39
CA ALA A 7 -1.61 -37.05 -20.50
C ALA A 7 -0.69 -36.22 -21.39
N GLN A 8 -1.05 -34.96 -21.62
CA GLN A 8 -0.13 -34.05 -22.28
C GLN A 8 1.02 -33.85 -21.30
N ASP A 9 2.21 -34.31 -21.66
CA ASP A 9 3.43 -34.17 -20.85
C ASP A 9 3.72 -32.67 -20.69
N ILE A 10 3.26 -32.13 -19.57
CA ILE A 10 3.57 -30.77 -19.14
C ILE A 10 4.80 -30.82 -18.23
N THR A 11 5.77 -29.97 -18.53
CA THR A 11 6.97 -29.78 -17.71
C THR A 11 7.03 -28.33 -17.27
N VAL A 12 7.61 -28.11 -16.09
CA VAL A 12 7.90 -26.78 -15.58
C VAL A 12 9.39 -26.71 -15.32
N TYR A 13 10.03 -25.65 -15.79
CA TYR A 13 11.43 -25.38 -15.51
C TYR A 13 11.58 -23.96 -14.99
N ILE A 14 12.47 -23.75 -14.02
CA ILE A 14 12.73 -22.44 -13.44
C ILE A 14 14.22 -22.07 -13.50
N THR A 15 14.48 -20.78 -13.66
CA THR A 15 15.80 -20.15 -13.55
C THR A 15 15.73 -18.93 -12.65
N ALA A 16 16.84 -18.55 -12.03
CA ALA A 16 16.97 -17.31 -11.28
C ALA A 16 18.07 -16.45 -11.88
N GLU A 17 17.91 -15.14 -11.83
CA GLU A 17 18.90 -14.19 -12.35
C GLU A 17 20.21 -14.18 -11.53
N ARG A 18 20.15 -14.63 -10.27
CA ARG A 18 21.27 -14.62 -9.31
C ARG A 18 21.10 -15.74 -8.29
N ALA A 19 22.21 -16.25 -7.76
CA ALA A 19 22.25 -17.33 -6.75
C ALA A 19 22.41 -16.81 -5.31
N THR A 20 22.60 -15.50 -5.12
CA THR A 20 22.79 -14.89 -3.80
C THR A 20 22.08 -13.55 -3.76
N ILE A 21 21.32 -13.28 -2.70
CA ILE A 21 20.63 -12.00 -2.48
C ILE A 21 20.75 -11.54 -1.02
N PRO A 22 20.81 -10.23 -0.75
CA PRO A 22 20.66 -9.74 0.62
C PRO A 22 19.24 -9.91 1.15
N MET A 23 19.09 -10.14 2.45
CA MET A 23 17.77 -10.24 3.08
C MET A 23 16.90 -8.98 2.82
N GLY A 24 15.61 -9.22 2.61
CA GLY A 24 14.63 -8.19 2.27
C GLY A 24 14.62 -7.78 0.81
N ARG A 25 15.60 -8.21 -0.01
CA ARG A 25 15.64 -7.99 -1.46
C ARG A 25 14.97 -9.14 -2.21
N SER A 26 14.63 -8.87 -3.46
CA SER A 26 13.97 -9.83 -4.33
C SER A 26 14.94 -10.56 -5.25
N VAL A 27 14.67 -11.83 -5.50
CA VAL A 27 15.20 -12.53 -6.66
C VAL A 27 14.13 -12.62 -7.74
N ARG A 28 14.52 -12.31 -8.99
CA ARG A 28 13.70 -12.62 -10.16
C ARG A 28 13.87 -14.10 -10.52
N VAL A 29 12.75 -14.82 -10.54
CA VAL A 29 12.66 -16.21 -10.98
C VAL A 29 11.79 -16.28 -12.23
N GLU A 30 12.32 -16.84 -13.31
CA GLU A 30 11.57 -17.10 -14.54
C GLU A 30 11.16 -18.56 -14.60
N ALA A 31 9.87 -18.82 -14.82
CA ALA A 31 9.34 -20.14 -15.10
C ALA A 31 8.99 -20.28 -16.58
N VAL A 32 9.27 -21.46 -17.13
CA VAL A 32 8.87 -21.88 -18.47
C VAL A 32 8.05 -23.15 -18.32
N VAL A 33 6.86 -23.15 -18.92
CA VAL A 33 5.94 -24.29 -18.99
C VAL A 33 5.91 -24.81 -20.42
N GLU A 34 6.35 -26.04 -20.63
CA GLU A 34 6.24 -26.70 -21.93
C GLU A 34 4.95 -27.53 -21.95
N GLY A 35 4.17 -27.41 -23.03
CA GLY A 35 2.85 -28.06 -23.17
C GLY A 35 1.68 -27.08 -23.05
N PRO A 36 0.45 -27.55 -22.71
CA PRO A 36 -0.78 -26.74 -22.66
C PRO A 36 -0.81 -25.80 -21.44
N ALA A 37 -0.02 -24.73 -21.45
CA ALA A 37 0.24 -23.90 -20.27
C ALA A 37 -0.93 -23.00 -19.80
N ARG A 38 -1.89 -22.67 -20.68
CA ARG A 38 -2.90 -21.62 -20.43
C ARG A 38 -3.82 -21.89 -19.24
N ASP A 39 -4.08 -23.15 -18.94
CA ASP A 39 -5.01 -23.55 -17.89
C ASP A 39 -4.31 -23.77 -16.54
N TYR A 40 -3.00 -23.47 -16.45
CA TYR A 40 -2.21 -23.68 -15.24
C TYR A 40 -1.98 -22.39 -14.47
N ILE A 41 -1.93 -22.55 -13.15
CA ILE A 41 -1.52 -21.54 -12.18
C ILE A 41 -0.22 -22.03 -11.58
N LEU A 42 0.75 -21.12 -11.54
CA LEU A 42 2.07 -21.36 -11.02
C LEU A 42 2.19 -20.79 -9.62
N LEU A 43 2.55 -21.64 -8.67
CA LEU A 43 2.70 -21.32 -7.26
C LEU A 43 4.16 -21.50 -6.84
N PRO A 44 4.89 -20.42 -6.54
CA PRO A 44 6.24 -20.50 -6.00
C PRO A 44 6.23 -20.92 -4.51
N PHE A 45 7.22 -21.74 -4.16
CA PHE A 45 7.52 -22.20 -2.81
C PHE A 45 8.98 -21.93 -2.51
N VAL A 46 9.24 -21.44 -1.30
CA VAL A 46 10.58 -21.26 -0.74
C VAL A 46 10.67 -22.13 0.50
N ASN A 47 11.69 -22.99 0.57
CA ASN A 47 11.90 -23.93 1.70
C ASN A 47 10.63 -24.75 2.02
N ARG A 48 9.99 -25.26 0.95
CA ARG A 48 8.75 -26.07 0.98
C ARG A 48 7.51 -25.32 1.48
N ARG A 49 7.57 -24.00 1.67
CA ARG A 49 6.44 -23.16 2.08
C ARG A 49 6.05 -22.20 0.97
N ARG A 50 4.74 -21.97 0.82
CA ARG A 50 4.17 -21.08 -0.17
C ARG A 50 4.73 -19.68 0.03
N TRP A 51 5.33 -19.12 -1.01
CA TRP A 51 5.92 -17.77 -0.95
C TRP A 51 6.07 -17.21 -2.36
N GLY A 52 5.45 -16.06 -2.65
CA GLY A 52 5.44 -15.41 -3.95
C GLY A 52 4.02 -15.14 -4.46
N ALA A 53 3.80 -14.21 -5.38
CA ALA A 53 2.50 -14.12 -6.07
C ALA A 53 2.17 -15.41 -6.85
N HIS A 54 0.89 -15.70 -7.06
CA HIS A 54 0.47 -16.77 -7.98
C HIS A 54 0.39 -16.17 -9.39
N GLU A 55 0.93 -16.88 -10.38
CA GLU A 55 1.03 -16.37 -11.75
C GLU A 55 0.40 -17.32 -12.75
N ARG A 56 0.03 -16.78 -13.92
CA ARG A 56 -0.37 -17.58 -15.07
C ARG A 56 0.69 -17.48 -16.16
N PRO A 57 1.03 -18.58 -16.86
CA PRO A 57 1.92 -18.50 -18.01
C PRO A 57 1.34 -17.60 -19.10
N ASP A 58 2.20 -16.80 -19.73
CA ASP A 58 1.85 -16.00 -20.89
C ASP A 58 1.61 -16.86 -22.15
N ALA A 59 1.40 -16.21 -23.30
CA ALA A 59 1.16 -16.90 -24.56
C ALA A 59 2.37 -17.75 -25.04
N GLN A 60 3.57 -17.51 -24.49
CA GLN A 60 4.80 -18.24 -24.74
C GLN A 60 5.10 -19.28 -23.64
N GLY A 61 4.17 -19.49 -22.69
CA GLY A 61 4.33 -20.41 -21.58
C GLY A 61 5.26 -19.90 -20.48
N LYS A 62 5.54 -18.60 -20.41
CA LYS A 62 6.46 -18.00 -19.42
C LYS A 62 5.73 -17.29 -18.30
N ALA A 63 6.31 -17.30 -17.10
CA ALA A 63 5.90 -16.45 -15.99
C ALA A 63 7.12 -15.93 -15.24
N THR A 64 7.00 -14.77 -14.61
CA THR A 64 8.06 -14.19 -13.79
C THR A 64 7.57 -13.97 -12.37
N PHE A 65 8.40 -14.35 -11.39
CA PHE A 65 8.16 -14.09 -9.98
C PHE A 65 9.25 -13.16 -9.44
N PHE A 66 8.83 -12.18 -8.64
CA PHE A 66 9.73 -11.38 -7.82
C PHE A 66 9.57 -11.83 -6.38
N LEU A 67 10.55 -12.58 -5.86
CA LEU A 67 10.45 -13.24 -4.56
C LEU A 67 11.31 -12.49 -3.53
N PRO A 68 10.73 -11.60 -2.71
CA PRO A 68 11.46 -10.95 -1.63
C PRO A 68 11.76 -11.97 -0.52
N LEU A 69 13.02 -12.14 -0.10
CA LEU A 69 13.38 -13.17 0.90
C LEU A 69 13.86 -12.52 2.21
N PRO A 70 13.11 -12.64 3.32
CA PRO A 70 13.38 -11.89 4.55
C PRO A 70 14.38 -12.57 5.51
N ASN A 71 14.66 -13.86 5.31
CA ASN A 71 15.39 -14.68 6.28
C ASN A 71 16.75 -15.11 5.72
N PRO A 72 17.88 -14.75 6.36
CA PRO A 72 19.20 -15.22 6.00
C PRO A 72 19.35 -16.74 6.03
N GLY A 73 20.25 -17.26 5.18
CA GLY A 73 20.53 -18.68 5.00
C GLY A 73 20.02 -19.24 3.68
N PRO A 74 20.05 -20.57 3.52
CA PRO A 74 19.71 -21.22 2.26
C PRO A 74 18.21 -21.12 1.95
N ALA A 75 17.92 -20.79 0.70
CA ALA A 75 16.58 -20.74 0.13
C ALA A 75 16.46 -21.72 -1.04
N HIS A 76 15.63 -22.74 -0.87
CA HIS A 76 15.31 -23.72 -1.90
C HIS A 76 14.00 -23.32 -2.58
N ILE A 77 14.08 -22.91 -3.84
CA ILE A 77 12.92 -22.42 -4.61
C ILE A 77 12.43 -23.52 -5.54
N GLN A 78 11.11 -23.76 -5.52
CA GLN A 78 10.42 -24.64 -6.44
C GLN A 78 9.11 -23.98 -6.87
N VAL A 79 8.71 -24.16 -8.12
CA VAL A 79 7.39 -23.76 -8.62
C VAL A 79 6.55 -25.00 -8.85
N LEU A 80 5.31 -24.95 -8.39
CA LEU A 80 4.28 -25.95 -8.63
C LEU A 80 3.30 -25.43 -9.67
N ALA A 81 3.07 -26.19 -10.74
CA ALA A 81 1.96 -25.96 -11.65
C ALA A 81 0.74 -26.79 -11.23
N LEU A 82 -0.37 -26.11 -11.03
CA LEU A 82 -1.68 -26.69 -10.77
C LEU A 82 -2.66 -26.24 -11.85
N GLN A 83 -3.48 -27.16 -12.34
CA GLN A 83 -4.57 -26.79 -13.23
C GLN A 83 -5.60 -25.93 -12.47
N SER A 84 -6.04 -24.83 -13.10
CA SER A 84 -7.14 -23.98 -12.65
C SER A 84 -8.41 -24.83 -12.56
N ASP A 85 -9.11 -24.77 -11.43
CA ASP A 85 -10.35 -25.56 -11.20
C ASP A 85 -11.62 -24.68 -11.22
N THR A 86 -11.45 -23.40 -11.55
CA THR A 86 -12.50 -22.39 -11.61
C THR A 86 -12.14 -21.28 -12.59
N ASP A 87 -13.16 -20.59 -13.09
CA ASP A 87 -13.03 -19.36 -13.89
C ASP A 87 -12.90 -18.10 -13.02
N TYR A 88 -13.06 -18.24 -11.70
CA TYR A 88 -12.81 -17.16 -10.76
C TYR A 88 -11.35 -16.70 -10.82
N TRP A 89 -11.09 -15.41 -10.64
CA TRP A 89 -9.80 -14.78 -10.96
C TRP A 89 -8.60 -15.40 -10.24
N MET A 90 -8.77 -15.83 -8.98
CA MET A 90 -7.74 -16.53 -8.20
C MET A 90 -7.40 -17.92 -8.76
N GLY A 91 -8.31 -18.51 -9.54
CA GLY A 91 -8.13 -19.74 -10.30
C GLY A 91 -8.07 -21.04 -9.49
N LEU A 92 -8.04 -20.98 -8.16
CA LEU A 92 -8.13 -22.15 -7.28
C LEU A 92 -9.29 -21.99 -6.29
N GLN A 93 -10.30 -22.85 -6.41
CA GLN A 93 -11.45 -22.90 -5.52
C GLN A 93 -11.37 -24.09 -4.55
N ALA A 94 -11.09 -25.30 -5.05
CA ALA A 94 -11.00 -26.49 -4.18
C ALA A 94 -9.73 -26.48 -3.31
N ARG A 95 -8.70 -25.74 -3.73
CA ARG A 95 -7.40 -25.62 -3.06
C ARG A 95 -7.02 -24.17 -2.75
N GLN A 96 -8.01 -23.30 -2.54
CA GLN A 96 -7.79 -21.87 -2.27
C GLN A 96 -6.83 -21.60 -1.10
N GLU A 97 -6.76 -22.50 -0.11
CA GLU A 97 -5.81 -22.37 1.00
C GLU A 97 -4.35 -22.38 0.56
N LEU A 98 -4.00 -23.04 -0.55
CA LEU A 98 -2.63 -23.03 -1.10
C LEU A 98 -2.20 -21.67 -1.65
N LEU A 99 -3.12 -20.72 -1.79
CA LEU A 99 -2.80 -19.35 -2.18
C LEU A 99 -2.17 -18.55 -1.03
N LEU A 100 -2.34 -19.01 0.23
CA LEU A 100 -1.80 -18.35 1.41
C LEU A 100 -0.31 -18.67 1.63
N ALA A 101 0.48 -17.64 1.88
CA ALA A 101 1.88 -17.72 2.25
C ALA A 101 2.07 -18.57 3.52
N GLY A 102 3.16 -19.34 3.54
CA GLY A 102 3.54 -20.22 4.66
C GLY A 102 2.96 -21.64 4.59
N ARG A 103 1.99 -21.90 3.71
CA ARG A 103 1.40 -23.24 3.50
C ARG A 103 2.39 -24.22 2.91
N LEU A 104 2.37 -25.47 3.35
CA LEU A 104 3.31 -26.48 2.86
C LEU A 104 2.99 -26.84 1.40
N VAL A 105 4.04 -27.10 0.63
CA VAL A 105 3.91 -27.67 -0.72
C VAL A 105 3.13 -28.99 -0.66
N PRO A 106 2.04 -29.15 -1.44
CA PRO A 106 1.29 -30.41 -1.49
C PRO A 106 2.13 -31.49 -2.16
N GLU A 107 1.72 -32.77 -2.06
CA GLU A 107 2.39 -33.87 -2.77
C GLU A 107 2.10 -33.85 -4.28
N GLU A 108 0.86 -33.55 -4.63
CA GLU A 108 0.32 -33.46 -6.00
C GLU A 108 0.75 -32.20 -6.77
N GLY A 109 0.67 -32.27 -8.10
CA GLY A 109 1.01 -31.19 -9.03
C GLY A 109 2.34 -31.40 -9.77
N ILE A 110 2.55 -30.65 -10.85
CA ILE A 110 3.79 -30.74 -11.64
C ILE A 110 4.82 -29.79 -11.04
N ARG A 111 5.98 -30.32 -10.69
CA ARG A 111 7.05 -29.59 -10.02
C ARG A 111 8.14 -29.18 -10.99
N SER A 112 8.68 -28.00 -10.78
CA SER A 112 9.94 -27.60 -11.40
C SER A 112 11.15 -28.31 -10.79
N ASN A 113 12.31 -28.12 -11.42
CA ASN A 113 13.60 -28.22 -10.75
C ASN A 113 13.65 -27.34 -9.50
N VAL A 114 14.58 -27.65 -8.59
CA VAL A 114 14.84 -26.84 -7.40
C VAL A 114 16.00 -25.88 -7.71
N LEU A 115 15.83 -24.61 -7.38
CA LEU A 115 16.92 -23.64 -7.34
C LEU A 115 17.42 -23.49 -5.91
N GLU A 116 18.73 -23.48 -5.74
CA GLU A 116 19.37 -23.22 -4.46
C GLU A 116 19.96 -21.80 -4.50
N LEU A 117 19.58 -20.99 -3.52
CA LEU A 117 20.08 -19.63 -3.35
C LEU A 117 20.52 -19.40 -1.93
N GLU A 118 21.44 -18.47 -1.74
CA GLU A 118 21.86 -18.00 -0.42
C GLU A 118 21.29 -16.62 -0.13
N VAL A 119 20.55 -16.49 0.97
CA VAL A 119 20.09 -15.19 1.48
C VAL A 119 21.12 -14.68 2.49
N THR A 120 21.80 -13.61 2.14
CA THR A 120 22.86 -13.03 2.96
C THR A 120 22.30 -12.01 3.96
N TRP A 121 22.97 -11.90 5.11
CA TRP A 121 22.71 -10.83 6.05
C TRP A 121 22.96 -9.45 5.40
N ARG A 122 22.19 -8.45 5.81
CA ARG A 122 22.36 -7.06 5.38
C ARG A 122 22.24 -6.09 6.55
N ASP A 123 23.20 -5.20 6.68
CA ASP A 123 23.14 -4.12 7.66
C ASP A 123 22.32 -2.94 7.16
N PHE A 124 21.73 -2.23 8.11
CA PHE A 124 20.96 -1.01 7.85
C PHE A 124 21.66 0.16 8.55
N PRO A 125 21.84 1.29 7.84
CA PRO A 125 22.52 2.44 8.43
C PRO A 125 21.72 2.99 9.61
N SER A 126 22.44 3.38 10.66
CA SER A 126 21.84 4.11 11.78
C SER A 126 21.15 5.37 11.26
N ARG A 127 19.93 5.62 11.71
CA ARG A 127 19.16 6.79 11.29
C ARG A 127 19.52 7.98 12.14
N ALA A 128 19.89 9.08 11.49
CA ALA A 128 20.02 10.36 12.16
C ALA A 128 18.63 10.80 12.68
N PRO A 129 18.56 11.44 13.86
CA PRO A 129 17.33 12.08 14.31
C PRO A 129 16.78 13.03 13.24
N SER A 130 15.47 13.02 13.05
CA SER A 130 14.74 13.88 12.11
C SER A 130 13.76 14.74 12.89
N GLU A 131 13.62 16.01 12.51
CA GLU A 131 12.60 16.89 13.08
C GLU A 131 11.17 16.51 12.64
N THR A 132 11.06 15.82 11.50
CA THR A 132 9.81 15.25 10.99
C THR A 132 9.83 13.73 11.14
N LEU A 133 8.77 13.17 11.71
CA LEU A 133 8.51 11.74 11.74
C LEU A 133 7.69 11.30 10.53
N PHE A 134 8.09 10.21 9.88
CA PHE A 134 7.29 9.52 8.89
C PHE A 134 6.61 8.30 9.51
N GLY A 135 5.28 8.34 9.60
CA GLY A 135 4.45 7.23 10.04
C GLY A 135 3.85 6.50 8.84
N ILE A 136 3.91 5.16 8.80
CA ILE A 136 3.21 4.38 7.78
C ILE A 136 2.01 3.67 8.38
N GLN A 137 0.84 3.84 7.79
CA GLN A 137 -0.34 3.07 8.15
C GLN A 137 -0.20 1.63 7.68
N TRP A 138 -0.59 0.69 8.53
CA TRP A 138 -0.38 -0.74 8.31
C TRP A 138 -1.57 -1.56 8.82
N GLU A 139 -2.03 -2.53 8.04
CA GLU A 139 -3.26 -3.27 8.30
C GLU A 139 -2.98 -4.66 8.90
N PRO A 140 -3.13 -4.84 10.23
CA PRO A 140 -2.97 -6.15 10.90
C PRO A 140 -4.18 -7.07 10.74
N TRP A 141 -5.21 -6.66 10.01
CA TRP A 141 -6.54 -7.28 10.09
C TRP A 141 -6.85 -8.28 8.97
N PHE A 142 -5.90 -8.59 8.09
CA PHE A 142 -5.96 -9.70 7.13
C PHE A 142 -5.91 -11.05 7.87
N THR A 143 -6.96 -11.33 8.62
CA THR A 143 -7.13 -12.48 9.49
C THR A 143 -8.33 -13.29 9.02
N GLY A 144 -8.20 -14.62 9.02
CA GLY A 144 -9.25 -15.52 8.53
C GLY A 144 -8.99 -16.05 7.12
N GLY A 145 -7.72 -16.06 6.71
CA GLY A 145 -7.25 -16.74 5.49
C GLY A 145 -7.74 -16.12 4.18
N VAL A 146 -7.85 -16.96 3.15
CA VAL A 146 -8.01 -16.54 1.75
C VAL A 146 -9.29 -15.74 1.48
N ARG A 147 -10.32 -15.90 2.32
CA ARG A 147 -11.59 -15.16 2.19
C ARG A 147 -11.40 -13.64 2.22
N ARG A 148 -10.40 -13.14 2.97
CA ARG A 148 -10.09 -11.69 3.05
C ARG A 148 -9.57 -11.11 1.74
N TRP A 149 -9.16 -11.98 0.81
CA TRP A 149 -8.55 -11.60 -0.45
C TRP A 149 -9.52 -11.69 -1.63
N HIS A 150 -10.75 -12.19 -1.45
CA HIS A 150 -11.72 -12.44 -2.54
C HIS A 150 -12.00 -11.20 -3.41
N THR A 151 -11.92 -10.01 -2.84
CA THR A 151 -12.16 -8.74 -3.54
C THR A 151 -10.88 -7.95 -3.83
N ALA A 152 -9.71 -8.53 -3.60
CA ALA A 152 -8.43 -7.88 -3.86
C ALA A 152 -8.23 -7.61 -5.35
N GLN A 153 -7.70 -6.44 -5.67
CA GLN A 153 -7.43 -6.00 -7.05
C GLN A 153 -5.99 -6.26 -7.49
N ALA A 154 -5.15 -6.68 -6.55
CA ALA A 154 -3.76 -7.02 -6.79
C ALA A 154 -3.34 -8.17 -5.87
N VAL A 155 -2.26 -8.86 -6.26
CA VAL A 155 -1.67 -9.96 -5.47
C VAL A 155 -0.34 -9.49 -4.92
N PRO A 156 -0.14 -9.44 -3.58
CA PRO A 156 1.15 -9.09 -3.00
C PRO A 156 2.28 -9.97 -3.51
N LEU A 157 3.50 -9.44 -3.57
CA LEU A 157 4.65 -10.21 -4.06
C LEU A 157 4.96 -11.45 -3.21
N MET A 158 4.51 -11.52 -1.95
CA MET A 158 4.66 -12.70 -1.08
C MET A 158 3.52 -13.72 -1.27
N GLY A 159 2.51 -13.39 -2.08
CA GLY A 159 1.25 -14.11 -2.19
C GLY A 159 0.21 -13.56 -1.21
N PHE A 160 -0.99 -14.14 -1.20
CA PHE A 160 -1.96 -13.82 -0.15
C PHE A 160 -1.40 -14.28 1.18
N TYR A 161 -1.75 -13.59 2.26
CA TYR A 161 -1.24 -13.94 3.57
C TYR A 161 -2.31 -13.74 4.65
N ASP A 162 -2.04 -14.36 5.79
CA ASP A 162 -2.70 -14.00 7.03
C ASP A 162 -1.73 -13.12 7.83
N SER A 163 -2.22 -12.08 8.49
CA SER A 163 -1.41 -11.17 9.32
C SER A 163 -0.72 -11.87 10.48
N TYR A 164 -1.04 -13.14 10.77
CA TYR A 164 -0.26 -13.99 11.69
C TYR A 164 1.07 -14.49 11.12
N ASN A 165 1.32 -14.33 9.82
CA ASN A 165 2.56 -14.78 9.19
C ASN A 165 3.73 -13.82 9.52
N ARG A 166 4.63 -14.30 10.38
CA ARG A 166 5.79 -13.53 10.86
C ARG A 166 6.83 -13.25 9.77
N ASP A 167 6.97 -14.12 8.78
CA ASP A 167 7.92 -13.90 7.68
C ASP A 167 7.44 -12.77 6.77
N VAL A 168 6.13 -12.67 6.54
CA VAL A 168 5.52 -11.53 5.83
C VAL A 168 5.74 -10.24 6.63
N THR A 169 5.44 -10.27 7.93
CA THR A 169 5.66 -9.11 8.80
C THR A 169 7.13 -8.66 8.82
N ARG A 170 8.07 -9.61 8.92
CA ARG A 170 9.50 -9.34 8.83
C ARG A 170 9.87 -8.69 7.49
N GLN A 171 9.32 -9.18 6.38
CA GLN A 171 9.55 -8.59 5.07
C GLN A 171 9.03 -7.15 4.97
N HIS A 172 7.85 -6.86 5.52
CA HIS A 172 7.32 -5.49 5.58
C HIS A 172 8.24 -4.57 6.39
N ILE A 173 8.71 -5.03 7.56
CA ILE A 173 9.62 -4.27 8.41
C ILE A 173 10.94 -3.99 7.69
N LEU A 174 11.51 -4.95 6.96
CA LEU A 174 12.74 -4.73 6.17
C LEU A 174 12.53 -3.64 5.10
N TRP A 175 11.36 -3.59 4.46
CA TRP A 175 11.03 -2.51 3.53
C TRP A 175 10.85 -1.17 4.25
N PHE A 176 10.16 -1.13 5.39
CA PHE A 176 10.05 0.08 6.21
C PHE A 176 11.43 0.59 6.67
N MET A 177 12.35 -0.35 6.93
CA MET A 177 13.74 -0.06 7.25
C MET A 177 14.44 0.64 6.07
N ASP A 178 14.28 0.12 4.84
CA ASP A 178 14.81 0.71 3.61
C ASP A 178 14.24 2.09 3.26
N LEU A 179 12.94 2.28 3.46
CA LEU A 179 12.27 3.57 3.25
C LEU A 179 12.76 4.65 4.23
N GLY A 180 13.15 4.23 5.43
CA GLY A 180 13.40 5.18 6.51
C GLY A 180 12.14 5.54 7.31
N VAL A 181 11.11 4.69 7.36
CA VAL A 181 9.88 4.92 8.15
C VAL A 181 10.21 5.00 9.63
N ASP A 182 9.81 6.07 10.33
CA ASP A 182 10.14 6.26 11.74
C ASP A 182 9.25 5.42 12.66
N PHE A 183 7.95 5.32 12.35
CA PHE A 183 7.03 4.45 13.08
C PHE A 183 5.99 3.78 12.18
N ILE A 184 5.55 2.60 12.58
CA ILE A 184 4.40 1.89 12.03
C ILE A 184 3.16 2.32 12.82
N LEU A 185 2.04 2.50 12.13
CA LEU A 185 0.74 2.82 12.68
C LEU A 185 -0.26 1.69 12.40
N PRO A 186 -0.30 0.62 13.24
CA PRO A 186 -1.24 -0.47 13.06
C PRO A 186 -2.69 0.00 13.18
N ASP A 187 -3.49 -0.35 12.17
CA ASP A 187 -4.87 0.06 12.05
C ASP A 187 -5.81 -0.76 12.93
N TRP A 188 -6.36 -0.11 13.96
CA TRP A 188 -7.42 -0.61 14.84
C TRP A 188 -8.69 0.27 14.73
N SER A 189 -8.87 1.00 13.63
CA SER A 189 -9.97 1.95 13.39
C SER A 189 -11.38 1.36 13.56
N ASN A 190 -11.50 0.05 13.35
CA ASN A 190 -12.77 -0.68 13.39
C ASN A 190 -12.92 -1.55 14.66
N HIS A 191 -12.17 -1.24 15.72
CA HIS A 191 -12.11 -2.07 16.93
C HIS A 191 -13.39 -2.06 17.78
N ILE A 192 -13.76 -0.93 18.38
CA ILE A 192 -14.72 -0.89 19.50
C ILE A 192 -16.07 -0.25 19.15
N TRP A 193 -16.49 -0.31 17.88
CA TRP A 193 -17.74 0.33 17.46
C TRP A 193 -18.95 -0.09 18.31
N GLY A 194 -19.71 0.90 18.77
CA GLY A 194 -20.90 0.75 19.59
C GLY A 194 -20.67 0.22 21.01
N CYS A 195 -19.43 -0.09 21.39
CA CYS A 195 -19.10 -0.61 22.71
C CYS A 195 -19.26 0.50 23.76
N ARG A 196 -19.84 0.13 24.90
CA ARG A 196 -19.92 0.96 26.11
C ARG A 196 -18.78 0.70 27.07
N HIS A 197 -18.26 -0.52 27.06
CA HIS A 197 -17.09 -0.97 27.81
C HIS A 197 -16.20 -1.82 26.91
N TRP A 198 -14.90 -1.87 27.22
CA TRP A 198 -13.89 -2.62 26.48
C TRP A 198 -14.13 -4.13 26.46
N ASP A 199 -14.81 -4.68 27.47
CA ASP A 199 -15.14 -6.11 27.56
C ASP A 199 -16.29 -6.53 26.64
N GLU A 200 -17.01 -5.59 26.02
CA GLU A 200 -18.03 -5.84 25.00
C GLU A 200 -17.45 -6.13 23.61
N ARG A 201 -16.13 -6.01 23.43
CA ARG A 201 -15.46 -6.17 22.13
C ARG A 201 -15.67 -7.55 21.51
N SER A 202 -15.67 -7.60 20.17
CA SER A 202 -15.92 -8.84 19.41
C SER A 202 -14.67 -9.72 19.23
N ASP A 203 -14.85 -10.96 18.75
CA ASP A 203 -13.74 -11.85 18.40
C ASP A 203 -12.85 -11.30 17.29
N GLY A 204 -13.40 -10.48 16.38
CA GLY A 204 -12.61 -9.81 15.34
C GLY A 204 -11.57 -8.86 15.93
N VAL A 205 -11.91 -8.18 17.03
CA VAL A 205 -10.98 -7.34 17.81
C VAL A 205 -9.86 -8.19 18.38
N ASN A 206 -10.19 -9.33 18.99
CA ASN A 206 -9.18 -10.23 19.56
C ASN A 206 -8.21 -10.78 18.48
N ALA A 207 -8.68 -11.00 17.25
CA ALA A 207 -7.81 -11.39 16.12
C ALA A 207 -6.80 -10.29 15.76
N ILE A 208 -7.24 -9.02 15.73
CA ILE A 208 -6.37 -7.86 15.46
C ILE A 208 -5.34 -7.67 16.60
N LEU A 209 -5.77 -7.81 17.86
CA LEU A 209 -4.87 -7.80 19.02
C LEU A 209 -3.80 -8.89 18.90
N HIS A 210 -4.17 -10.10 18.47
CA HIS A 210 -3.23 -11.19 18.28
C HIS A 210 -2.23 -10.91 17.16
N ALA A 211 -2.70 -10.46 15.99
CA ALA A 211 -1.83 -10.07 14.88
C ALA A 211 -0.85 -8.95 15.28
N THR A 212 -1.33 -7.95 16.03
CA THR A 212 -0.49 -6.84 16.51
C THR A 212 0.55 -7.33 17.52
N GLN A 213 0.19 -8.23 18.44
CA GLN A 213 1.14 -8.87 19.35
C GLN A 213 2.23 -9.62 18.58
N LEU A 214 1.88 -10.39 17.54
CA LEU A 214 2.85 -11.10 16.71
C LEU A 214 3.78 -10.14 15.95
N ALA A 215 3.27 -8.99 15.50
CA ALA A 215 4.08 -7.95 14.89
C ALA A 215 5.07 -7.33 15.89
N LEU A 216 4.62 -7.02 17.12
CA LEU A 216 5.50 -6.52 18.19
C LEU A 216 6.58 -7.53 18.57
N GLU A 217 6.25 -8.83 18.64
CA GLU A 217 7.25 -9.88 18.90
C GLU A 217 8.26 -9.99 17.75
N THR A 218 7.81 -9.85 16.50
CA THR A 218 8.69 -9.87 15.33
C THR A 218 9.63 -8.65 15.30
N LEU A 219 9.13 -7.45 15.60
CA LEU A 219 9.96 -6.26 15.80
C LEU A 219 10.98 -6.44 16.93
N ALA A 220 10.55 -7.03 18.04
CA ALA A 220 11.41 -7.25 19.19
C ALA A 220 12.50 -8.29 18.89
N GLU A 221 12.21 -9.34 18.11
CA GLU A 221 13.21 -10.32 17.65
C GLU A 221 14.22 -9.66 16.71
N MET A 222 13.74 -8.91 15.71
CA MET A 222 14.61 -8.16 14.80
C MET A 222 15.51 -7.16 15.54
N ARG A 223 14.99 -6.47 16.57
CA ARG A 223 15.79 -5.61 17.45
C ARG A 223 16.87 -6.39 18.19
N ASP A 224 16.56 -7.58 18.70
CA ASP A 224 17.52 -8.43 19.42
C ASP A 224 18.61 -8.98 18.46
N GLU A 225 18.30 -9.13 17.17
CA GLU A 225 19.28 -9.39 16.11
C GLU A 225 20.17 -8.16 15.78
N GLY A 226 19.89 -7.00 16.37
CA GLY A 226 20.63 -5.76 16.14
C GLY A 226 20.08 -4.86 15.04
N LEU A 227 18.88 -5.16 14.50
CA LEU A 227 18.27 -4.36 13.44
C LEU A 227 17.64 -3.07 13.99
N PRO A 228 17.83 -1.92 13.33
CA PRO A 228 17.23 -0.64 13.71
C PRO A 228 15.76 -0.57 13.25
N VAL A 229 14.90 -1.39 13.84
CA VAL A 229 13.48 -1.48 13.49
C VAL A 229 12.76 -0.14 13.72
N PRO A 230 11.73 0.19 12.91
CA PRO A 230 10.85 1.32 13.19
C PRO A 230 10.14 1.14 14.53
N GLN A 231 9.74 2.27 15.13
CA GLN A 231 8.90 2.27 16.32
C GLN A 231 7.43 2.01 15.96
N VAL A 232 6.54 2.02 16.95
CA VAL A 232 5.10 1.77 16.79
C VAL A 232 4.29 2.82 17.55
N ALA A 233 3.27 3.35 16.91
CA ALA A 233 2.14 4.04 17.53
C ALA A 233 0.86 3.27 17.16
N LEU A 234 -0.12 3.13 18.04
CA LEU A 234 -1.37 2.42 17.72
C LEU A 234 -2.43 3.37 17.19
N MET A 235 -3.32 2.86 16.33
CA MET A 235 -4.48 3.60 15.83
C MET A 235 -5.84 3.01 16.25
N PRO A 236 -6.25 3.09 17.53
CA PRO A 236 -7.59 2.70 17.97
C PRO A 236 -8.70 3.52 17.29
N GLY A 237 -9.89 2.94 17.18
CA GLY A 237 -11.07 3.60 16.62
C GLY A 237 -12.15 3.91 17.64
N LEU A 238 -12.45 5.20 17.84
CA LEU A 238 -13.57 5.69 18.64
C LEU A 238 -14.85 5.83 17.80
N SER A 239 -14.74 6.36 16.59
CA SER A 239 -15.87 6.47 15.66
C SER A 239 -15.41 6.33 14.20
N ASN A 240 -16.00 5.34 13.52
CA ASN A 240 -15.90 5.07 12.09
C ASN A 240 -17.14 4.27 11.63
N GLY A 241 -17.66 3.46 12.54
CA GLY A 241 -19.06 3.07 12.64
C GLY A 241 -19.72 3.71 13.86
N ARG A 242 -20.82 3.14 14.35
CA ARG A 242 -21.52 3.62 15.56
C ARG A 242 -20.51 3.96 16.67
N PRO A 243 -20.52 5.20 17.20
CA PRO A 243 -19.52 5.62 18.18
C PRO A 243 -19.46 4.72 19.42
N ALA A 244 -18.24 4.43 19.88
CA ALA A 244 -17.99 3.87 21.21
C ALA A 244 -18.07 4.98 22.27
N THR A 245 -18.23 4.60 23.55
CA THR A 245 -18.11 5.56 24.65
C THR A 245 -16.65 5.91 24.93
N MET A 246 -16.41 7.09 25.52
CA MET A 246 -15.09 7.44 26.03
C MET A 246 -14.64 6.49 27.16
N GLU A 247 -15.57 5.89 27.88
CA GLU A 247 -15.30 4.87 28.90
C GLU A 247 -14.66 3.61 28.29
N ALA A 248 -15.27 3.06 27.23
CA ALA A 248 -14.69 1.92 26.49
C ALA A 248 -13.29 2.23 25.96
N LEU A 249 -13.09 3.44 25.42
CA LEU A 249 -11.78 3.88 24.92
C LEU A 249 -10.75 3.99 26.06
N ASN A 250 -11.12 4.58 27.20
CA ASN A 250 -10.21 4.70 28.34
C ASN A 250 -9.84 3.32 28.92
N GLU A 251 -10.78 2.38 28.95
CA GLU A 251 -10.51 0.98 29.33
C GLU A 251 -9.59 0.27 28.32
N GLU A 252 -9.76 0.52 27.01
CA GLU A 252 -8.85 0.04 25.96
C GLU A 252 -7.43 0.62 26.15
N LEU A 253 -7.30 1.93 26.38
CA LEU A 253 -6.00 2.57 26.63
C LEU A 253 -5.32 2.01 27.88
N ALA A 254 -6.07 1.76 28.96
CA ALA A 254 -5.56 1.10 30.15
C ALA A 254 -5.08 -0.32 29.82
N TRP A 255 -5.86 -1.09 29.04
CA TRP A 255 -5.47 -2.42 28.59
C TRP A 255 -4.18 -2.40 27.75
N ILE A 256 -4.06 -1.48 26.78
CA ILE A 256 -2.86 -1.28 25.95
C ILE A 256 -1.66 -0.98 26.85
N TYR A 257 -1.81 -0.08 27.82
CA TYR A 257 -0.74 0.25 28.74
C TYR A 257 -0.26 -0.98 29.53
N HIS A 258 -1.19 -1.75 30.10
CA HIS A 258 -0.87 -2.91 30.93
C HIS A 258 -0.28 -4.08 30.16
N ASN A 259 -0.78 -4.36 28.96
CA ASN A 259 -0.40 -5.56 28.20
C ASN A 259 0.78 -5.30 27.26
N TYR A 260 0.92 -4.08 26.73
CA TYR A 260 1.92 -3.77 25.72
C TYR A 260 3.01 -2.82 26.25
N LEU A 261 2.65 -1.63 26.76
CA LEU A 261 3.67 -0.63 27.12
C LEU A 261 4.50 -1.06 28.33
N ARG A 262 3.85 -1.67 29.34
CA ARG A 262 4.53 -2.19 30.53
C ARG A 262 5.30 -3.48 30.27
N ASN A 263 5.09 -4.14 29.13
CA ASN A 263 5.79 -5.37 28.82
C ASN A 263 7.27 -5.07 28.50
N PRO A 264 8.23 -5.57 29.31
CA PRO A 264 9.65 -5.28 29.10
C PRO A 264 10.17 -5.78 27.76
N ARG A 265 9.51 -6.79 27.15
CA ARG A 265 9.83 -7.30 25.81
C ARG A 265 9.79 -6.18 24.74
N PHE A 266 8.82 -5.28 24.87
CA PHE A 266 8.53 -4.22 23.90
C PHE A 266 9.14 -2.87 24.27
N LYS A 267 10.00 -2.83 25.29
CA LYS A 267 10.72 -1.61 25.66
C LYS A 267 11.51 -1.06 24.46
N GLY A 268 11.37 0.23 24.21
CA GLY A 268 12.04 0.93 23.11
C GLY A 268 11.33 0.84 21.75
N LEU A 269 10.28 0.02 21.62
CA LEU A 269 9.52 -0.09 20.38
C LEU A 269 8.44 0.97 20.21
N TRP A 270 8.09 1.73 21.25
CA TRP A 270 7.01 2.72 21.18
C TRP A 270 7.50 4.09 20.70
N GLN A 271 6.78 4.67 19.73
CA GLN A 271 7.05 6.01 19.25
C GLN A 271 6.74 7.01 20.37
N ILE A 272 7.76 7.73 20.83
CA ILE A 272 7.59 8.80 21.82
C ILE A 272 7.29 10.11 21.10
N TYR A 273 6.24 10.80 21.53
CA TYR A 273 5.85 12.11 21.02
C TYR A 273 5.43 12.99 22.20
N GLU A 274 5.99 14.20 22.31
CA GLU A 274 5.75 15.10 23.47
C GLU A 274 6.01 14.45 24.84
N GLY A 275 6.97 13.52 24.91
CA GLY A 275 7.42 12.89 26.16
C GLY A 275 6.66 11.63 26.59
N LYS A 276 5.58 11.25 25.90
CA LYS A 276 4.83 10.01 26.16
C LYS A 276 4.69 9.15 24.88
N PRO A 277 4.43 7.84 24.98
CA PRO A 277 4.04 7.02 23.83
C PRO A 277 2.87 7.64 23.06
N LEU A 278 2.97 7.67 21.73
CA LEU A 278 1.93 8.21 20.84
C LEU A 278 0.81 7.18 20.64
N VAL A 279 -0.43 7.65 20.72
CA VAL A 279 -1.62 6.96 20.21
C VAL A 279 -2.41 7.93 19.34
N VAL A 280 -2.88 7.45 18.19
CA VAL A 280 -3.62 8.26 17.21
C VAL A 280 -5.01 7.67 17.06
N ILE A 281 -6.05 8.33 17.57
CA ILE A 281 -7.37 7.72 17.71
C ILE A 281 -8.28 8.19 16.57
N LEU A 282 -8.80 7.25 15.78
CA LEU A 282 -9.76 7.57 14.71
C LEU A 282 -11.13 7.92 15.30
N ASP A 283 -11.60 9.11 14.99
CA ASP A 283 -12.83 9.70 15.50
C ASP A 283 -13.50 10.54 14.39
N THR A 284 -14.14 9.87 13.42
CA THR A 284 -14.80 10.49 12.27
C THR A 284 -16.01 11.36 12.64
N ALA A 285 -16.63 11.10 13.79
CA ALA A 285 -17.72 11.91 14.35
C ALA A 285 -17.25 13.08 15.24
N ALA A 286 -15.94 13.23 15.44
CA ALA A 286 -15.35 14.20 16.35
C ALA A 286 -15.99 14.18 17.77
N ILE A 287 -16.21 12.98 18.31
CA ILE A 287 -16.76 12.74 19.65
C ILE A 287 -15.90 13.38 20.73
N ALA A 288 -14.58 13.36 20.57
CA ALA A 288 -13.69 13.88 21.59
C ALA A 288 -13.68 15.41 21.72
N HIS A 289 -14.24 16.13 20.75
CA HIS A 289 -14.16 17.59 20.70
C HIS A 289 -15.50 18.26 21.11
N PRO A 290 -15.60 18.93 22.27
CA PRO A 290 -16.88 19.44 22.79
C PRO A 290 -17.62 20.42 21.88
N GLN A 291 -16.89 21.15 21.04
CA GLN A 291 -17.46 22.14 20.11
C GLN A 291 -17.78 21.57 18.72
N ALA A 292 -17.41 20.31 18.45
CA ALA A 292 -17.74 19.68 17.18
C ALA A 292 -19.24 19.47 17.04
N LYS A 293 -19.69 19.33 15.79
CA LYS A 293 -21.10 19.17 15.42
C LYS A 293 -21.25 17.99 14.48
N ALA A 294 -22.29 17.18 14.70
CA ALA A 294 -22.68 16.09 13.82
C ALA A 294 -22.83 16.55 12.36
N GLU A 295 -23.32 17.78 12.14
CA GLU A 295 -23.45 18.39 10.81
C GLU A 295 -22.14 18.34 10.01
N ALA A 296 -20.99 18.59 10.64
CA ALA A 296 -19.70 18.59 9.96
C ALA A 296 -19.33 17.19 9.43
N ALA A 297 -19.47 16.15 10.27
CA ALA A 297 -19.25 14.77 9.87
C ALA A 297 -20.28 14.31 8.82
N PHE A 298 -21.55 14.71 8.95
CA PHE A 298 -22.64 14.28 8.06
C PHE A 298 -22.62 14.92 6.67
N ARG A 299 -21.70 15.86 6.41
CA ARG A 299 -21.37 16.28 5.03
C ARG A 299 -20.77 15.13 4.22
N ILE A 300 -20.24 14.11 4.88
CA ILE A 300 -19.78 12.87 4.27
C ILE A 300 -20.91 11.83 4.33
N PRO A 301 -21.50 11.43 3.19
CA PRO A 301 -22.66 10.53 3.17
C PRO A 301 -22.40 9.19 3.84
N PHE A 302 -21.22 8.59 3.63
CA PHE A 302 -20.90 7.29 4.22
C PHE A 302 -20.66 7.40 5.73
N PHE A 303 -20.12 8.50 6.27
CA PHE A 303 -20.09 8.71 7.74
C PHE A 303 -21.49 8.78 8.32
N LYS A 304 -22.41 9.53 7.69
CA LYS A 304 -23.80 9.58 8.13
C LYS A 304 -24.44 8.18 8.16
N GLN A 305 -24.10 7.33 7.20
CA GLN A 305 -24.61 5.96 7.13
C GLN A 305 -23.98 5.06 8.20
N THR A 306 -22.66 5.10 8.40
CA THR A 306 -21.93 4.18 9.30
C THR A 306 -22.05 4.56 10.77
N LEU A 307 -22.23 5.85 11.11
CA LEU A 307 -22.40 6.31 12.48
C LEU A 307 -23.73 5.89 13.11
N GLU A 308 -24.73 5.52 12.29
CA GLU A 308 -26.01 4.94 12.73
C GLU A 308 -26.76 5.75 13.82
N MET A 309 -26.68 7.08 13.75
CA MET A 309 -27.31 8.01 14.69
C MET A 309 -27.89 9.22 13.95
N SER A 310 -28.94 9.83 14.50
CA SER A 310 -29.37 11.17 14.07
C SER A 310 -28.35 12.23 14.50
N ALA A 311 -28.44 13.44 13.93
CA ALA A 311 -27.53 14.53 14.29
C ALA A 311 -27.72 14.94 15.76
N GLU A 312 -28.97 14.98 16.22
CA GLU A 312 -29.35 15.29 17.59
C GLU A 312 -28.87 14.22 18.56
N GLU A 313 -29.03 12.94 18.21
CA GLU A 313 -28.53 11.81 19.00
C GLU A 313 -27.01 11.85 19.13
N LEU A 314 -26.29 12.12 18.03
CA LEU A 314 -24.84 12.17 18.01
C LEU A 314 -24.30 13.35 18.82
N ASP A 315 -24.92 14.52 18.71
CA ASP A 315 -24.56 15.69 19.51
C ASP A 315 -24.87 15.51 21.00
N ALA A 316 -26.00 14.88 21.34
CA ALA A 316 -26.33 14.54 22.73
C ALA A 316 -25.37 13.49 23.31
N PHE A 317 -25.01 12.47 22.51
CA PHE A 317 -24.03 11.47 22.90
C PHE A 317 -22.67 12.09 23.15
N ARG A 318 -22.20 12.97 22.25
CA ARG A 318 -20.96 13.73 22.42
C ARG A 318 -20.95 14.53 23.71
N ALA A 319 -22.04 15.25 23.99
CA ALA A 319 -22.15 16.08 25.19
C ALA A 319 -22.15 15.26 26.50
N ALA A 320 -22.48 13.97 26.43
CA ALA A 320 -22.47 13.06 27.57
C ALA A 320 -21.10 12.38 27.82
N GLN A 321 -20.13 12.54 26.91
CA GLN A 321 -18.82 11.92 27.07
C GLN A 321 -17.93 12.67 28.05
N GLY A 322 -17.13 11.92 28.82
CA GLY A 322 -16.04 12.45 29.63
C GLY A 322 -14.78 12.73 28.80
N PRO A 323 -13.70 13.20 29.44
CA PRO A 323 -12.40 13.34 28.78
C PRO A 323 -11.75 11.97 28.52
N VAL A 324 -10.83 11.95 27.55
CA VAL A 324 -9.89 10.82 27.39
C VAL A 324 -8.91 10.80 28.56
N ASP A 325 -8.56 9.61 29.04
CA ASP A 325 -7.46 9.41 29.98
C ASP A 325 -6.13 9.36 29.21
N ASP A 326 -5.43 10.49 29.20
CA ASP A 326 -4.13 10.63 28.55
C ASP A 326 -2.95 10.42 29.51
N THR A 327 -3.16 9.88 30.71
CA THR A 327 -2.13 9.75 31.76
C THR A 327 -0.85 9.08 31.25
N HIS A 328 -0.99 8.08 30.38
CA HIS A 328 0.13 7.28 29.87
C HIS A 328 0.51 7.57 28.41
N PHE A 329 -0.27 8.39 27.70
CA PHE A 329 -0.13 8.57 26.26
C PHE A 329 -0.12 10.04 25.86
N THR A 330 0.56 10.34 24.77
CA THR A 330 0.24 11.53 23.99
C THR A 330 -0.85 11.14 23.00
N VAL A 331 -2.06 11.66 23.22
CA VAL A 331 -3.21 11.38 22.37
C VAL A 331 -3.26 12.39 21.22
N ARG A 332 -3.48 11.89 20.01
CA ARG A 332 -3.87 12.68 18.85
C ARG A 332 -5.15 12.12 18.27
N TRP A 333 -6.03 13.02 17.86
CA TRP A 333 -7.28 12.64 17.21
C TRP A 333 -7.09 12.64 15.71
N MET A 334 -7.68 11.68 15.03
CA MET A 334 -7.66 11.53 13.59
C MET A 334 -9.08 11.48 13.07
N SER A 335 -9.32 12.09 11.92
CA SER A 335 -10.58 11.98 11.19
C SER A 335 -10.29 11.64 9.73
N SER A 336 -11.23 11.84 8.83
CA SER A 336 -11.02 11.67 7.39
C SER A 336 -11.87 12.69 6.63
N GLN A 337 -11.51 12.93 5.37
CA GLN A 337 -12.18 13.89 4.50
C GLN A 337 -12.18 15.31 5.10
N ASN A 338 -11.05 15.73 5.69
CA ASN A 338 -10.90 16.98 6.43
C ASN A 338 -11.08 18.22 5.55
N GLN A 339 -10.98 18.09 4.23
CA GLN A 339 -11.31 19.16 3.28
C GLN A 339 -12.81 19.52 3.32
N THR A 340 -13.65 18.58 3.77
CA THR A 340 -15.11 18.73 3.85
C THR A 340 -15.60 18.86 5.30
N THR A 341 -15.08 18.01 6.20
CA THR A 341 -15.48 18.03 7.62
C THR A 341 -14.89 19.22 8.37
N ARG A 342 -13.75 19.75 7.88
CA ARG A 342 -12.95 20.79 8.56
C ARG A 342 -12.43 20.39 9.94
N HIS A 343 -12.37 19.08 10.26
CA HIS A 343 -11.88 18.62 11.57
C HIS A 343 -10.39 18.93 11.82
N HIS A 344 -9.61 19.17 10.78
CA HIS A 344 -8.23 19.67 10.91
C HIS A 344 -8.14 21.01 11.66
N GLU A 345 -9.19 21.83 11.63
CA GLU A 345 -9.28 23.09 12.39
C GLU A 345 -9.55 22.86 13.89
N LEU A 346 -9.99 21.67 14.25
CA LEU A 346 -10.16 21.19 15.62
C LEU A 346 -8.92 20.44 16.13
N GLY A 347 -7.83 20.43 15.35
CA GLY A 347 -6.59 19.72 15.68
C GLY A 347 -6.57 18.24 15.30
N TYR A 348 -7.55 17.76 14.52
CA TYR A 348 -7.56 16.36 14.07
C TYR A 348 -6.56 16.18 12.93
N TRP A 349 -5.76 15.12 12.99
CA TRP A 349 -5.01 14.62 11.86
C TRP A 349 -5.98 13.99 10.84
N SER A 350 -5.50 13.69 9.63
CA SER A 350 -6.33 13.00 8.63
C SER A 350 -5.84 11.59 8.38
N TRP A 351 -6.77 10.65 8.20
CA TRP A 351 -6.51 9.30 7.70
C TRP A 351 -6.33 9.34 6.18
N MET A 352 -7.28 9.95 5.47
CA MET A 352 -7.19 10.26 4.04
C MET A 352 -8.07 11.47 3.72
N ASP A 353 -7.58 12.34 2.85
CA ASP A 353 -8.32 13.48 2.33
C ASP A 353 -8.59 13.33 0.84
N GLY A 354 -9.82 13.67 0.43
CA GLY A 354 -10.27 13.55 -0.95
C GLY A 354 -9.93 14.76 -1.83
N VAL A 355 -8.71 15.29 -1.71
CA VAL A 355 -8.25 16.48 -2.45
C VAL A 355 -6.75 16.46 -2.68
N ILE A 356 -6.30 17.07 -3.78
CA ILE A 356 -4.89 17.05 -4.19
C ILE A 356 -3.96 17.88 -3.32
N ASP A 357 -4.47 18.95 -2.72
CA ASP A 357 -3.81 19.73 -1.68
C ASP A 357 -4.41 19.32 -0.31
N PRO A 358 -3.96 18.22 0.32
CA PRO A 358 -4.52 17.74 1.58
C PRO A 358 -4.43 18.83 2.68
N PRO A 359 -5.49 19.01 3.49
CA PRO A 359 -5.45 19.86 4.67
C PRO A 359 -4.28 19.53 5.61
N VAL A 360 -3.61 20.57 6.10
CA VAL A 360 -2.54 20.46 7.10
C VAL A 360 -3.11 20.81 8.46
N THR A 361 -2.88 19.95 9.45
CA THR A 361 -3.26 20.21 10.84
C THR A 361 -2.17 21.04 11.51
N TYR A 362 -2.57 22.15 12.15
CA TYR A 362 -1.65 23.03 12.87
C TYR A 362 -1.91 22.94 14.38
N ARG A 363 -0.83 22.99 15.15
CA ARG A 363 -0.88 23.14 16.61
C ARG A 363 0.08 24.26 17.00
N ASP A 364 -0.45 25.24 17.75
CA ASP A 364 0.31 26.42 18.21
C ASP A 364 1.04 27.16 17.07
N GLY A 365 0.38 27.26 15.91
CA GLY A 365 0.92 27.91 14.71
C GLY A 365 1.96 27.09 13.94
N VAL A 366 2.28 25.87 14.39
CA VAL A 366 3.23 24.96 13.74
C VAL A 366 2.48 23.87 12.98
N ALA A 367 2.87 23.58 11.75
CA ALA A 367 2.35 22.45 11.00
C ALA A 367 2.69 21.16 11.77
N GLU A 368 1.67 20.48 12.26
CA GLU A 368 1.84 19.28 13.09
C GLU A 368 1.80 18.02 12.23
N ALA A 369 0.75 17.86 11.41
CA ALA A 369 0.56 16.66 10.62
C ALA A 369 -0.03 16.94 9.23
N VAL A 370 0.37 16.12 8.26
CA VAL A 370 -0.28 15.99 6.95
C VAL A 370 -0.24 14.53 6.53
N THR A 371 -1.24 14.10 5.77
CA THR A 371 -1.29 12.76 5.18
C THR A 371 -1.12 12.86 3.68
N VAL A 372 -0.20 12.06 3.16
CA VAL A 372 0.11 11.97 1.73
C VAL A 372 -0.27 10.58 1.23
N THR A 373 -0.80 10.53 0.02
CA THR A 373 -1.43 9.32 -0.52
C THR A 373 -1.14 9.17 -2.01
N PRO A 374 -0.97 7.94 -2.53
CA PRO A 374 -0.76 7.71 -3.96
C PRO A 374 -2.03 7.87 -4.79
N SER A 375 -3.21 7.83 -4.17
CA SER A 375 -4.52 8.03 -4.78
C SER A 375 -5.54 8.45 -3.70
N PHE A 376 -6.70 8.98 -4.06
CA PHE A 376 -7.75 9.28 -3.07
C PHE A 376 -9.14 9.33 -3.69
N PHE A 377 -10.15 9.25 -2.83
CA PHE A 377 -11.53 9.61 -3.15
C PHE A 377 -12.08 10.69 -2.22
N ASN A 378 -13.08 11.42 -2.72
CA ASN A 378 -13.87 12.35 -1.93
C ASN A 378 -15.14 11.68 -1.40
N ALA A 379 -16.08 12.46 -0.85
CA ALA A 379 -17.36 11.99 -0.32
C ALA A 379 -18.19 11.05 -1.25
N LEU A 380 -17.88 10.99 -2.54
CA LEU A 380 -18.56 10.17 -3.56
C LEU A 380 -17.85 8.84 -3.88
N GLY A 381 -16.74 8.53 -3.22
CA GLY A 381 -16.03 7.26 -3.39
C GLY A 381 -15.20 7.17 -4.68
N TRP A 382 -14.54 6.01 -4.89
CA TRP A 382 -13.57 5.76 -5.95
C TRP A 382 -14.09 5.96 -7.37
N THR A 383 -15.36 5.67 -7.60
CA THR A 383 -16.02 5.83 -8.92
C THR A 383 -16.69 7.19 -9.08
N GLY A 384 -16.71 8.01 -8.03
CA GLY A 384 -17.30 9.32 -8.01
C GLY A 384 -16.43 10.38 -8.70
N PRO A 385 -17.03 11.48 -9.19
CA PRO A 385 -16.27 12.59 -9.73
C PRO A 385 -15.39 13.20 -8.64
N GLY A 386 -14.13 13.49 -8.99
CA GLY A 386 -13.15 14.05 -8.06
C GLY A 386 -12.36 13.02 -7.26
N ALA A 387 -12.58 11.72 -7.48
CA ALA A 387 -11.58 10.71 -7.14
C ALA A 387 -10.36 10.85 -8.07
N TYR A 388 -9.17 10.65 -7.50
CA TYR A 388 -7.90 10.69 -8.21
C TYR A 388 -7.22 9.35 -8.03
N GLY A 389 -7.08 8.62 -9.12
CA GLY A 389 -6.28 7.42 -9.13
C GLY A 389 -4.79 7.70 -8.98
N ARG A 390 -4.03 6.61 -8.97
CA ARG A 390 -2.57 6.56 -8.95
C ARG A 390 -1.90 7.45 -10.01
N ARG A 391 -2.49 7.57 -11.20
CA ARG A 391 -2.07 8.46 -12.30
C ARG A 391 -0.58 8.34 -12.61
N GLY A 392 -0.09 7.10 -12.68
CA GLY A 392 1.32 6.78 -12.94
C GLY A 392 2.30 7.36 -11.90
N GLY A 393 1.84 7.62 -10.67
CA GLY A 393 2.60 8.25 -9.59
C GLY A 393 2.37 9.75 -9.44
N ALA A 394 1.71 10.41 -10.39
CA ALA A 394 1.54 11.86 -10.39
C ALA A 394 0.76 12.38 -9.19
N THR A 395 -0.31 11.67 -8.80
CA THR A 395 -1.11 12.02 -7.61
C THR A 395 -0.25 11.99 -6.35
N TYR A 396 0.62 10.99 -6.22
CA TYR A 396 1.52 10.92 -5.07
C TYR A 396 2.52 12.07 -5.04
N LEU A 397 3.12 12.42 -6.20
CA LEU A 397 4.01 13.57 -6.30
C LEU A 397 3.29 14.87 -5.90
N GLU A 398 2.05 15.02 -6.33
CA GLU A 398 1.24 16.22 -6.08
C GLU A 398 0.86 16.36 -4.60
N THR A 399 0.38 15.30 -3.95
CA THR A 399 0.05 15.34 -2.51
C THR A 399 1.31 15.58 -1.67
N PHE A 400 2.45 14.99 -2.05
CA PHE A 400 3.72 15.18 -1.33
C PHE A 400 4.28 16.61 -1.40
N LYS A 401 3.89 17.41 -2.41
CA LYS A 401 4.28 18.83 -2.48
C LYS A 401 3.76 19.62 -1.27
N VAL A 402 2.62 19.22 -0.70
CA VAL A 402 2.08 19.85 0.51
C VAL A 402 3.00 19.59 1.69
N ALA A 403 3.46 18.35 1.89
CA ALA A 403 4.44 18.04 2.94
C ALA A 403 5.73 18.87 2.78
N LEU A 404 6.29 18.96 1.57
CA LEU A 404 7.48 19.79 1.30
C LEU A 404 7.26 21.28 1.58
N ARG A 405 6.08 21.80 1.25
CA ARG A 405 5.71 23.21 1.42
C ARG A 405 5.57 23.58 2.91
N HIS A 406 4.97 22.70 3.70
CA HIS A 406 4.57 23.01 5.08
C HIS A 406 5.53 22.49 6.15
N ARG A 407 6.35 21.49 5.83
CA ARG A 407 7.34 20.88 6.73
C ARG A 407 6.76 20.48 8.10
N PRO A 408 5.72 19.61 8.14
CA PRO A 408 5.07 19.26 9.40
C PRO A 408 5.97 18.41 10.30
N LYS A 409 5.62 18.33 11.58
CA LYS A 409 6.28 17.42 12.55
C LYS A 409 6.04 15.95 12.23
N VAL A 410 4.92 15.61 11.61
CA VAL A 410 4.53 14.25 11.22
C VAL A 410 4.03 14.25 9.79
N VAL A 411 4.52 13.31 8.98
CA VAL A 411 3.95 12.98 7.67
C VAL A 411 3.45 11.54 7.75
N LEU A 412 2.15 11.34 7.53
CA LEU A 412 1.57 10.01 7.44
C LEU A 412 1.55 9.54 5.99
N LEU A 413 2.01 8.31 5.78
CA LEU A 413 1.98 7.59 4.51
C LEU A 413 0.74 6.69 4.53
N HIS A 414 -0.22 7.03 3.69
CA HIS A 414 -1.49 6.30 3.57
C HIS A 414 -1.53 5.57 2.23
N GLN A 415 -1.62 4.25 2.18
CA GLN A 415 -1.42 3.26 3.26
C GLN A 415 -0.67 2.03 2.75
N PHE A 416 -0.24 1.11 3.62
CA PHE A 416 0.63 0.02 3.16
C PHE A 416 -0.10 -1.12 2.46
N ASN A 417 -1.14 -1.73 3.05
CA ASN A 417 -1.67 -3.02 2.61
C ASN A 417 -3.19 -3.24 2.83
N GLU A 418 -4.05 -2.28 2.49
CA GLU A 418 -5.53 -2.35 2.54
C GLU A 418 -6.16 -2.92 1.24
N TYR A 419 -5.91 -4.20 0.96
CA TYR A 419 -6.40 -4.82 -0.28
C TYR A 419 -7.87 -5.25 -0.33
N SER A 420 -8.59 -5.36 0.78
CA SER A 420 -9.98 -5.85 0.68
C SER A 420 -10.86 -4.78 0.07
N GLY A 421 -11.39 -5.04 -1.13
CA GLY A 421 -12.39 -4.18 -1.75
C GLY A 421 -13.83 -4.54 -1.35
N GLN A 422 -14.79 -3.69 -1.74
CA GLN A 422 -16.21 -4.02 -1.66
C GLN A 422 -16.64 -4.83 -2.90
N PRO A 423 -17.51 -5.85 -2.78
CA PRO A 423 -18.07 -6.54 -3.94
C PRO A 423 -18.94 -5.61 -4.81
N GLU A 424 -19.20 -6.04 -6.05
CA GLU A 424 -20.10 -5.31 -6.96
C GLU A 424 -21.49 -5.08 -6.35
N GLY A 425 -21.97 -3.84 -6.43
CA GLY A 425 -23.27 -3.42 -5.90
C GLY A 425 -23.34 -3.39 -4.36
N GLN A 426 -22.20 -3.46 -3.68
CA GLN A 426 -22.11 -3.37 -2.21
C GLN A 426 -21.54 -2.03 -1.73
N GLY A 427 -21.39 -1.04 -2.61
CA GLY A 427 -21.05 0.32 -2.22
C GLY A 427 -22.11 0.96 -1.32
N TYR A 428 -21.76 2.12 -0.77
CA TYR A 428 -22.63 2.97 0.04
C TYR A 428 -23.60 3.80 -0.81
N GLY A 429 -24.53 4.48 -0.14
CA GLY A 429 -25.54 5.32 -0.78
C GLY A 429 -26.71 4.55 -1.41
N PRO A 430 -27.76 5.25 -1.86
CA PRO A 430 -28.98 4.63 -2.37
C PRO A 430 -28.77 3.81 -3.64
N GLU A 431 -27.81 4.22 -4.47
CA GLU A 431 -27.44 3.54 -5.73
C GLU A 431 -26.37 2.45 -5.52
N ARG A 432 -25.83 2.32 -4.31
CA ARG A 432 -24.79 1.35 -3.94
C ARG A 432 -23.53 1.43 -4.80
N ASN A 433 -23.17 2.64 -5.23
CA ASN A 433 -22.05 2.95 -6.12
C ASN A 433 -20.96 3.79 -5.47
N ILE A 434 -21.09 4.16 -4.18
CA ILE A 434 -20.04 4.85 -3.42
C ILE A 434 -19.09 3.79 -2.87
N TYR A 435 -18.02 3.51 -3.61
CA TYR A 435 -16.98 2.58 -3.19
C TYR A 435 -15.90 3.31 -2.38
N VAL A 436 -15.61 2.84 -1.16
CA VAL A 436 -14.64 3.49 -0.24
C VAL A 436 -13.49 2.57 0.15
N ASP A 437 -13.57 1.28 -0.20
CA ASP A 437 -12.44 0.35 -0.12
C ASP A 437 -11.86 0.13 -1.52
N THR A 438 -10.65 -0.43 -1.61
CA THR A 438 -9.93 -0.73 -2.86
C THR A 438 -10.85 -1.13 -4.03
N TYR A 439 -10.88 -0.30 -5.08
CA TYR A 439 -11.79 -0.49 -6.21
C TYR A 439 -11.11 -1.14 -7.42
N SER A 440 -9.94 -0.65 -7.83
CA SER A 440 -9.11 -1.24 -8.90
C SER A 440 -7.63 -0.96 -8.61
N VAL A 441 -6.71 -1.48 -9.42
CA VAL A 441 -5.28 -1.14 -9.29
C VAL A 441 -5.04 0.37 -9.36
N GLU A 442 -5.75 1.08 -10.24
CA GLU A 442 -5.64 2.53 -10.40
C GLU A 442 -6.35 3.30 -9.26
N LEU A 443 -7.44 2.73 -8.73
CA LEU A 443 -8.29 3.30 -7.68
C LEU A 443 -8.13 2.50 -6.37
N SER A 444 -6.90 2.51 -5.86
CA SER A 444 -6.51 2.02 -4.53
C SER A 444 -5.30 2.79 -4.01
N ASP A 445 -5.11 2.82 -2.70
CA ASP A 445 -4.10 3.64 -2.00
C ASP A 445 -2.97 2.82 -1.34
N ASP A 446 -2.90 1.51 -1.60
CA ASP A 446 -1.86 0.62 -1.09
C ASP A 446 -0.46 0.96 -1.63
N LEU A 447 0.58 0.76 -0.81
CA LEU A 447 1.98 0.98 -1.18
C LEU A 447 2.79 -0.31 -1.29
N GLU A 448 2.32 -1.39 -0.69
CA GLU A 448 3.02 -2.67 -0.70
C GLU A 448 3.26 -3.18 -2.12
N PRO A 449 4.44 -3.75 -2.41
CA PRO A 449 4.70 -4.34 -3.71
C PRO A 449 3.76 -5.50 -4.07
N VAL A 450 3.18 -5.42 -5.28
CA VAL A 450 2.27 -6.41 -5.84
C VAL A 450 2.77 -6.95 -7.18
N SER A 451 2.30 -8.12 -7.59
CA SER A 451 2.65 -8.71 -8.88
C SER A 451 2.31 -7.77 -10.04
N PRO A 452 3.24 -7.55 -11.00
CA PRO A 452 2.97 -6.81 -12.23
C PRO A 452 2.07 -7.54 -13.23
N THR A 453 1.70 -8.81 -13.00
CA THR A 453 1.01 -9.64 -13.99
C THR A 453 -0.15 -10.44 -13.45
N ALA A 454 -0.21 -10.71 -12.14
CA ALA A 454 -1.29 -11.50 -11.55
C ALA A 454 -2.64 -10.78 -11.69
N PRO A 455 -3.72 -11.51 -12.00
CA PRO A 455 -5.04 -10.92 -12.17
C PRO A 455 -5.63 -10.42 -10.85
N GLY A 456 -6.56 -9.45 -10.92
CA GLY A 456 -7.36 -8.95 -9.79
C GLY A 456 -8.86 -9.19 -9.96
N PHE A 457 -9.62 -8.95 -8.88
CA PHE A 457 -11.06 -9.24 -8.81
C PHE A 457 -11.90 -8.61 -9.93
N ARG A 458 -11.62 -7.36 -10.33
CA ARG A 458 -12.35 -6.66 -11.40
C ARG A 458 -11.69 -6.73 -12.78
N GLY A 459 -10.88 -7.77 -13.00
CA GLY A 459 -10.22 -8.00 -14.28
C GLY A 459 -8.98 -7.14 -14.51
N ASP A 460 -8.44 -6.52 -13.45
CA ASP A 460 -7.07 -5.99 -13.44
C ASP A 460 -6.08 -7.08 -13.88
N ARG A 461 -5.04 -6.68 -14.62
CA ARG A 461 -4.07 -7.59 -15.26
C ARG A 461 -2.65 -7.32 -14.76
N GLY A 462 -2.51 -7.28 -13.44
CA GLY A 462 -1.29 -6.91 -12.75
C GLY A 462 -1.35 -5.53 -12.10
N GLY A 463 -0.53 -5.34 -11.08
CA GLY A 463 -0.37 -4.10 -10.33
C GLY A 463 0.97 -3.41 -10.57
N TRP A 464 1.52 -2.81 -9.52
CA TRP A 464 2.61 -1.82 -9.64
C TRP A 464 4.02 -2.33 -9.32
N GLY A 465 4.21 -3.61 -9.00
CA GLY A 465 5.54 -4.10 -8.63
C GLY A 465 6.12 -3.30 -7.47
N PHE A 466 7.39 -2.90 -7.57
CA PHE A 466 8.06 -2.06 -6.57
C PHE A 466 7.87 -0.55 -6.75
N TYR A 467 7.12 -0.10 -7.76
CA TYR A 467 7.12 1.32 -8.17
C TYR A 467 6.76 2.28 -7.02
N TYR A 468 5.67 2.01 -6.27
CA TYR A 468 5.25 2.89 -5.19
C TYR A 468 6.11 2.80 -3.94
N LEU A 469 6.76 1.67 -3.69
CA LEU A 469 7.75 1.54 -2.62
C LEU A 469 9.00 2.38 -2.96
N ASN A 470 9.49 2.27 -4.19
CA ASN A 470 10.62 3.08 -4.69
C ASN A 470 10.28 4.58 -4.71
N LEU A 471 9.08 4.93 -5.14
CA LEU A 471 8.61 6.31 -5.16
C LEU A 471 8.49 6.90 -3.75
N THR A 472 7.99 6.12 -2.78
CA THR A 472 7.95 6.51 -1.37
C THR A 472 9.36 6.81 -0.84
N ARG A 473 10.34 5.93 -1.11
CA ARG A 473 11.74 6.16 -0.72
C ARG A 473 12.28 7.47 -1.30
N ALA A 474 12.06 7.69 -2.60
CA ALA A 474 12.54 8.88 -3.30
C ALA A 474 11.92 10.18 -2.74
N LEU A 475 10.62 10.17 -2.45
CA LEU A 475 9.90 11.31 -1.88
C LEU A 475 10.36 11.62 -0.44
N MET A 476 10.57 10.60 0.38
CA MET A 476 11.10 10.75 1.74
C MET A 476 12.54 11.27 1.74
N ASP A 477 13.40 10.76 0.85
CA ASP A 477 14.76 11.25 0.69
C ASP A 477 14.78 12.69 0.17
N LEU A 478 13.88 13.06 -0.75
CA LEU A 478 13.73 14.44 -1.21
C LEU A 478 13.34 15.35 -0.05
N TYR A 479 12.36 14.94 0.76
CA TYR A 479 11.96 15.68 1.95
C TYR A 479 13.13 15.86 2.92
N ARG A 480 13.90 14.81 3.18
CA ARG A 480 15.05 14.83 4.10
C ARG A 480 16.29 15.51 3.52
N GLY A 481 16.24 16.04 2.29
CA GLY A 481 17.38 16.65 1.62
C GLY A 481 18.49 15.66 1.22
N LYS A 482 18.17 14.35 1.18
CA LYS A 482 19.08 13.28 0.79
C LYS A 482 19.08 12.99 -0.72
N ALA A 483 18.05 13.45 -1.43
CA ALA A 483 17.93 13.25 -2.88
C ALA A 483 18.89 14.11 -3.73
N GLY A 484 19.63 15.05 -3.11
CA GLY A 484 20.52 15.96 -3.83
C GLY A 484 19.78 16.84 -4.84
N ASP A 485 20.28 16.90 -6.07
CA ASP A 485 19.71 17.61 -7.21
C ASP A 485 18.71 16.75 -8.02
N SER A 486 18.16 15.69 -7.43
CA SER A 486 17.23 14.80 -8.15
C SER A 486 15.89 15.49 -8.45
N THR A 487 15.38 15.21 -9.65
CA THR A 487 14.02 15.53 -10.11
C THR A 487 13.26 14.23 -10.30
N LEU A 488 12.10 14.09 -9.66
CA LEU A 488 11.18 12.97 -9.89
C LEU A 488 10.10 13.40 -10.86
N LEU A 489 9.77 12.51 -11.80
CA LEU A 489 8.82 12.72 -12.89
C LEU A 489 7.83 11.56 -12.90
N ALA A 490 6.56 11.86 -13.14
CA ALA A 490 5.49 10.87 -13.30
C ALA A 490 4.55 11.30 -14.43
N VAL A 491 4.18 10.38 -15.32
CA VAL A 491 3.26 10.63 -16.43
C VAL A 491 1.86 10.16 -16.04
N SER A 492 0.92 11.09 -16.01
CA SER A 492 -0.48 10.88 -15.61
C SER A 492 -1.41 10.54 -16.77
N ASN A 493 -1.03 10.89 -18.00
CA ASN A 493 -1.76 10.54 -19.21
C ASN A 493 -0.78 10.44 -20.40
N PRO A 494 -0.86 9.40 -21.25
CA PRO A 494 -1.66 8.18 -21.09
C PRO A 494 -1.23 7.37 -19.85
N LEU A 495 -2.13 6.52 -19.35
CA LEU A 495 -1.76 5.50 -18.36
C LEU A 495 -1.01 4.34 -19.05
N ARG A 496 -0.25 3.57 -18.26
CA ARG A 496 0.47 2.39 -18.74
C ARG A 496 -0.50 1.39 -19.39
N GLY A 497 -0.26 1.04 -20.65
CA GLY A 497 -1.08 0.12 -21.42
C GLY A 497 -2.39 0.70 -21.95
N ALA A 498 -2.62 2.02 -21.81
CA ALA A 498 -3.85 2.64 -22.28
C ALA A 498 -4.06 2.44 -23.78
N ALA A 499 -5.29 2.11 -24.17
CA ALA A 499 -5.72 2.11 -25.55
C ALA A 499 -6.12 3.53 -25.98
N VAL A 500 -5.46 4.06 -27.00
CA VAL A 500 -5.64 5.41 -27.52
C VAL A 500 -6.18 5.32 -28.96
N SER A 501 -7.13 6.19 -29.29
CA SER A 501 -7.70 6.32 -30.63
C SER A 501 -7.78 7.79 -31.04
N GLY A 502 -7.95 8.05 -32.34
CA GLY A 502 -7.97 9.40 -32.91
C GLY A 502 -6.64 9.81 -33.53
N THR A 503 -6.50 11.10 -33.84
CA THR A 503 -5.33 11.67 -34.52
C THR A 503 -4.35 12.36 -33.57
N SER A 504 -4.71 12.54 -32.29
CA SER A 504 -3.87 13.17 -31.29
C SER A 504 -3.99 12.49 -29.94
N LEU A 505 -2.93 12.63 -29.13
CA LEU A 505 -2.87 12.19 -27.75
C LEU A 505 -2.50 13.36 -26.86
N GLN A 506 -3.34 13.65 -25.88
CA GLN A 506 -3.02 14.56 -24.79
C GLN A 506 -2.07 13.85 -23.82
N VAL A 507 -0.96 14.48 -23.48
CA VAL A 507 0.05 13.97 -22.56
C VAL A 507 0.13 14.92 -21.38
N SER A 508 0.10 14.38 -20.16
CA SER A 508 0.14 15.16 -18.92
C SER A 508 1.06 14.50 -17.91
N TRP A 509 1.91 15.27 -17.24
CA TRP A 509 2.89 14.76 -16.27
C TRP A 509 3.04 15.69 -15.07
N SER A 510 3.63 15.16 -14.01
CA SER A 510 3.93 15.89 -12.78
C SER A 510 5.37 15.70 -12.38
N VAL A 511 5.94 16.77 -11.83
CA VAL A 511 7.35 16.83 -11.43
C VAL A 511 7.49 17.36 -10.00
N ILE A 512 8.49 16.90 -9.28
CA ILE A 512 8.88 17.37 -7.95
C ILE A 512 10.41 17.26 -7.78
N GLY A 513 11.00 18.10 -6.93
CA GLY A 513 12.44 18.11 -6.67
C GLY A 513 13.15 19.28 -7.38
N ALA A 514 14.34 19.03 -7.92
CA ALA A 514 15.10 20.08 -8.60
C ALA A 514 14.32 20.65 -9.81
N PRO A 515 14.39 21.97 -10.05
CA PRO A 515 13.60 22.63 -11.07
C PRO A 515 14.00 22.20 -12.49
N THR A 516 13.01 22.13 -13.37
CA THR A 516 13.18 21.95 -14.82
C THR A 516 12.33 22.98 -15.55
N SER A 517 12.83 23.50 -16.68
CA SER A 517 12.17 24.55 -17.46
C SER A 517 11.47 24.05 -18.73
N ALA A 518 11.80 22.84 -19.19
CA ALA A 518 11.34 22.32 -20.47
C ALA A 518 11.33 20.79 -20.52
N PHE A 519 10.52 20.25 -21.43
CA PHE A 519 10.36 18.82 -21.62
C PHE A 519 10.41 18.43 -23.09
N THR A 520 11.00 17.26 -23.35
CA THR A 520 10.97 16.59 -24.65
C THR A 520 10.03 15.38 -24.57
N LEU A 521 9.12 15.27 -25.54
CA LEU A 521 8.25 14.11 -25.73
C LEU A 521 8.69 13.35 -26.96
N ALA A 522 8.92 12.04 -26.81
CA ALA A 522 9.28 11.14 -27.89
C ALA A 522 8.33 9.94 -27.96
N VAL A 523 8.11 9.41 -29.17
CA VAL A 523 7.41 8.14 -29.39
C VAL A 523 8.37 7.19 -30.09
N ASP A 524 8.55 6.00 -29.53
CA ASP A 524 9.49 4.97 -30.02
C ASP A 524 10.91 5.52 -30.24
N GLY A 525 11.35 6.35 -29.30
CA GLY A 525 12.66 7.01 -29.33
C GLY A 525 12.80 8.16 -30.31
N ARG A 526 11.74 8.53 -31.04
CA ARG A 526 11.74 9.69 -31.96
C ARG A 526 11.11 10.91 -31.29
N PRO A 527 11.84 12.02 -31.11
CA PRO A 527 11.26 13.26 -30.61
C PRO A 527 10.09 13.73 -31.48
N ILE A 528 8.95 14.00 -30.85
CA ILE A 528 7.74 14.54 -31.49
C ILE A 528 7.55 16.00 -31.12
N ARG A 529 7.89 16.37 -29.87
CA ARG A 529 7.92 17.75 -29.40
C ARG A 529 9.13 17.96 -28.49
N GLU A 530 9.79 19.09 -28.66
CA GLU A 530 10.97 19.49 -27.87
C GLU A 530 10.69 20.85 -27.23
N HIS A 531 11.39 21.15 -26.15
CA HIS A 531 11.31 22.42 -25.44
C HIS A 531 9.89 22.80 -25.00
N VAL A 532 9.07 21.81 -24.67
CA VAL A 532 7.68 22.06 -24.24
C VAL A 532 7.71 22.80 -22.89
N PRO A 533 7.15 24.01 -22.81
CA PRO A 533 6.96 24.68 -21.54
C PRO A 533 5.74 24.10 -20.83
N GLY A 534 5.84 23.87 -19.52
CA GLY A 534 4.72 23.42 -18.70
C GLY A 534 4.64 21.89 -18.54
N LEU A 535 3.45 21.40 -18.18
CA LEU A 535 3.22 20.03 -17.70
C LEU A 535 2.22 19.23 -18.55
N THR A 536 1.84 19.78 -19.69
CA THR A 536 0.94 19.14 -20.65
C THR A 536 1.38 19.42 -22.08
N ALA A 537 1.09 18.50 -22.99
CA ALA A 537 1.29 18.67 -24.42
C ALA A 537 0.35 17.77 -25.22
N GLU A 538 -0.01 18.22 -26.42
CA GLU A 538 -0.68 17.37 -27.40
C GLU A 538 0.34 16.87 -28.44
N ILE A 539 0.39 15.56 -28.66
CA ILE A 539 1.20 14.95 -29.72
C ILE A 539 0.31 14.38 -30.83
N SER A 540 0.80 14.43 -32.07
CA SER A 540 0.11 13.79 -33.19
C SER A 540 0.34 12.28 -33.16
N LEU A 541 -0.72 11.52 -33.44
CA LEU A 541 -0.67 10.07 -33.68
C LEU A 541 -0.65 9.76 -35.18
N GLU A 542 -0.73 10.77 -36.05
CA GLU A 542 -0.68 10.58 -37.50
C GLU A 542 0.64 9.92 -37.91
N GLY A 543 0.53 8.84 -38.68
CA GLY A 543 1.69 8.07 -39.14
C GLY A 543 2.19 7.00 -38.15
N LEU A 544 1.63 6.92 -36.94
CA LEU A 544 1.85 5.76 -36.06
C LEU A 544 1.03 4.57 -36.55
N THR A 545 1.64 3.38 -36.47
CA THR A 545 0.96 2.12 -36.81
C THR A 545 -0.02 1.74 -35.72
N LYS A 546 -1.05 0.94 -36.05
CA LYS A 546 -1.86 0.32 -35.00
C LYS A 546 -1.01 -0.68 -34.22
N GLY A 547 -1.11 -0.68 -32.89
CA GLY A 547 -0.35 -1.56 -32.02
C GLY A 547 0.37 -0.84 -30.88
N PRO A 548 1.32 -1.53 -30.22
CA PRO A 548 2.04 -0.99 -29.06
C PRO A 548 3.06 0.07 -29.46
N HIS A 549 3.13 1.13 -28.66
CA HIS A 549 4.07 2.24 -28.77
C HIS A 549 4.62 2.59 -27.39
N LEU A 550 5.79 3.25 -27.36
CA LEU A 550 6.42 3.73 -26.14
C LEU A 550 6.51 5.26 -26.16
N LEU A 551 5.79 5.92 -25.24
CA LEU A 551 5.95 7.34 -24.98
C LEU A 551 7.11 7.55 -24.01
N THR A 552 8.01 8.48 -24.30
CA THR A 552 9.04 8.96 -23.39
C THR A 552 8.80 10.44 -23.09
N VAL A 553 8.75 10.80 -21.81
CA VAL A 553 8.79 12.20 -21.35
C VAL A 553 10.12 12.43 -20.63
N LEU A 554 10.93 13.34 -21.15
CA LEU A 554 12.23 13.71 -20.62
C LEU A 554 12.16 15.13 -20.04
N ALA A 555 12.54 15.32 -18.78
CA ALA A 555 12.77 16.63 -18.20
C ALA A 555 14.16 17.15 -18.61
N GLU A 556 14.20 18.17 -19.46
CA GLU A 556 15.44 18.62 -20.11
C GLU A 556 16.44 19.18 -19.09
N GLY A 557 17.67 18.65 -19.10
CA GLY A 557 18.73 19.04 -18.18
C GLY A 557 18.57 18.54 -16.74
N ALA A 558 17.40 18.01 -16.38
CA ALA A 558 17.15 17.44 -15.06
C ALA A 558 17.72 16.03 -14.95
N ARG A 559 18.15 15.66 -13.74
CA ARG A 559 18.70 14.34 -13.44
C ARG A 559 18.02 13.74 -12.24
N THR A 560 18.10 12.43 -12.08
CA THR A 560 17.58 11.69 -10.93
C THR A 560 18.52 10.59 -10.49
N ARG A 561 18.56 10.32 -9.18
CA ARG A 561 19.20 9.13 -8.62
C ARG A 561 18.23 7.97 -8.43
N TYR A 562 16.96 8.17 -8.73
CA TYR A 562 15.89 7.21 -8.43
C TYR A 562 15.31 6.69 -9.74
N PRO A 563 15.60 5.44 -10.13
CA PRO A 563 15.11 4.87 -11.37
C PRO A 563 13.64 4.43 -11.29
N LEU A 564 13.11 4.21 -10.08
CA LEU A 564 11.71 3.83 -9.83
C LEU A 564 11.35 2.50 -10.52
N SER A 565 12.17 1.49 -10.28
CA SER A 565 11.98 0.14 -10.82
C SER A 565 10.63 -0.45 -10.44
N TRP A 566 10.07 -1.24 -11.35
CA TRP A 566 8.89 -2.05 -11.10
C TRP A 566 9.26 -3.44 -10.59
N THR A 567 10.50 -3.88 -10.77
CA THR A 567 10.90 -5.28 -10.58
C THR A 567 11.75 -5.52 -9.35
N GLU A 568 12.34 -4.46 -8.79
CA GLU A 568 13.16 -4.55 -7.58
C GLU A 568 13.06 -3.28 -6.73
N LEU A 569 13.38 -3.41 -5.44
CA LEU A 569 13.58 -2.28 -4.56
C LEU A 569 14.92 -1.62 -4.90
N ASP A 570 14.87 -0.37 -5.33
CA ASP A 570 16.01 0.39 -5.81
C ASP A 570 16.89 0.88 -4.66
N ASP A 571 18.19 0.96 -4.90
CA ASP A 571 19.08 1.86 -4.17
C ASP A 571 19.32 3.14 -4.98
N PRO A 572 19.46 4.31 -4.32
CA PRO A 572 19.80 5.55 -5.02
C PRO A 572 21.10 5.39 -5.80
N LEU A 573 21.06 5.77 -7.08
CA LEU A 573 22.21 5.68 -7.98
C LEU A 573 23.35 6.59 -7.50
N GLN A 574 24.57 6.06 -7.52
CA GLN A 574 25.79 6.83 -7.23
C GLN A 574 26.04 7.92 -8.29
N SER A 575 25.71 7.63 -9.54
CA SER A 575 25.73 8.61 -10.64
C SER A 575 24.29 8.86 -11.11
N PRO A 576 23.80 10.12 -11.07
CA PRO A 576 22.43 10.40 -11.47
C PRO A 576 22.26 10.24 -12.99
N VAL A 577 21.08 9.80 -13.42
CA VAL A 577 20.71 9.60 -14.84
C VAL A 577 19.73 10.71 -15.27
N PRO A 578 19.47 10.91 -16.58
CA PRO A 578 18.43 11.84 -17.01
C PRO A 578 17.09 11.53 -16.36
N ALA A 579 16.36 12.57 -15.92
CA ALA A 579 15.02 12.40 -15.37
C ALA A 579 14.02 12.18 -16.52
N GLN A 580 13.75 10.91 -16.84
CA GLN A 580 12.81 10.52 -17.89
C GLN A 580 11.87 9.41 -17.41
N VAL A 581 10.68 9.35 -18.01
CA VAL A 581 9.69 8.30 -17.78
C VAL A 581 9.26 7.73 -19.12
N GLU A 582 9.15 6.41 -19.17
CA GLU A 582 8.66 5.67 -20.32
C GLU A 582 7.30 5.03 -20.00
N VAL A 583 6.31 5.29 -20.85
CA VAL A 583 4.94 4.79 -20.69
C VAL A 583 4.51 4.05 -21.96
N PRO A 584 4.33 2.73 -21.91
CA PRO A 584 3.76 1.99 -23.03
C PRO A 584 2.28 2.33 -23.19
N PHE A 585 1.81 2.43 -24.43
CA PHE A 585 0.39 2.62 -24.79
C PHE A 585 0.09 1.89 -26.11
N VAL A 586 -1.18 1.76 -26.46
CA VAL A 586 -1.62 1.03 -27.68
C VAL A 586 -2.46 1.95 -28.56
N VAL A 587 -2.07 2.12 -29.82
CA VAL A 587 -2.88 2.81 -30.84
C VAL A 587 -3.86 1.81 -31.47
N THR A 588 -5.15 2.16 -31.50
CA THR A 588 -6.25 1.26 -31.90
C THR A 588 -6.89 1.56 -33.26
#